data_AF-A0A9W9G7P3-F1
#
_entry.id   AF-A0A9W9G7P3-F1
#
_cell.length_a   1.000
_cell.length_b   1.000
_cell.length_c   1.000
_cell.angle_alpha   90.00
_cell.angle_beta   90.00
_cell.angle_gamma   90.00
#
_symmetry.space_group_name_H-M   'P 1'
#
loop_
_entity.id
_entity.type
_entity.pdbx_description
1 polymer ?
#
loop_
_entity_poly.entity_id
_entity_poly.type
_entity_poly.pdbx_seq_one_letter_code
_entity_poly.pdbx_strand_id
1 'polypeptide(L)'
;MTRFCIIRGIRYHHGFAQELRGLAPEFTRALNARDIMSGIIPTISSPEEIPYCIWHPDIPDTKTLRALVKHYPEMLYHAARACAVAGYIELYKELNPLPEVHIAEEASFAFAEKRNNHEGAQKIYELIMSQQIKFEIMNDYNRSVDIGNPRISCLNGDTATYSSLQGGREHVDLVSIGHLMGARYNPFKYPKHFNITEDASIDDHEHDFPDAPESYFTLLHEPLPRDLPPINKDKLIALAAWMGDIDRYARLRRPQMVESELLCIIRGVYHNSFWAKWWSKKVIEDHADSRINSFEVKQIERGINARRIMSDDVTWVTTDTPKDLLP
;
A
#
# COMPACT_ATOMS: atom_id res chain seq x y z
N MET A 1 -11.70 -14.08 8.89
CA MET A 1 -12.55 -13.12 9.61
C MET A 1 -12.18 -13.02 11.07
N THR A 2 -12.43 -14.04 11.89
CA THR A 2 -12.19 -14.00 13.36
C THR A 2 -10.79 -13.54 13.78
N ARG A 3 -9.72 -13.99 13.10
CA ARG A 3 -8.34 -13.52 13.37
C ARG A 3 -8.20 -12.00 13.21
N PHE A 4 -8.78 -11.41 12.17
CA PHE A 4 -8.73 -9.96 11.93
C PHE A 4 -9.48 -9.18 13.03
N CYS A 5 -10.66 -9.66 13.45
CA CYS A 5 -11.39 -9.06 14.56
C CYS A 5 -10.58 -9.10 15.87
N ILE A 6 -9.91 -10.21 16.15
CA ILE A 6 -9.04 -10.35 17.34
C ILE A 6 -7.87 -9.37 17.28
N ILE A 7 -7.17 -9.29 16.14
CA ILE A 7 -6.06 -8.33 15.95
C ILE A 7 -6.55 -6.90 16.16
N ARG A 8 -7.69 -6.52 15.58
CA ARG A 8 -8.30 -5.21 15.81
C ARG A 8 -8.56 -4.97 17.30
N GLY A 9 -9.21 -5.92 17.97
CA GLY A 9 -9.48 -5.84 19.40
C GLY A 9 -8.21 -5.62 20.24
N ILE A 10 -7.13 -6.35 19.93
CA ILE A 10 -5.82 -6.20 20.58
C ILE A 10 -5.28 -4.78 20.38
N ARG A 11 -5.31 -4.27 19.14
CA ARG A 11 -4.75 -2.95 18.82
C ARG A 11 -5.50 -1.80 19.49
N TYR A 12 -6.82 -1.90 19.60
CA TYR A 12 -7.67 -0.83 20.14
C TYR A 12 -7.85 -0.89 21.66
N HIS A 13 -7.62 -2.05 22.29
CA HIS A 13 -7.86 -2.23 23.72
C HIS A 13 -6.64 -2.80 24.44
N HIS A 14 -5.92 -1.94 25.16
CA HIS A 14 -4.79 -2.36 26.00
C HIS A 14 -5.25 -3.38 27.05
N GLY A 15 -4.50 -4.49 27.19
CA GLY A 15 -4.82 -5.58 28.11
C GLY A 15 -5.76 -6.66 27.55
N PHE A 16 -6.34 -6.46 26.36
CA PHE A 16 -7.14 -7.50 25.70
C PHE A 16 -6.26 -8.63 25.13
N ALA A 17 -6.73 -9.87 25.25
CA ALA A 17 -6.16 -11.08 24.64
C ALA A 17 -4.65 -11.31 24.87
N GLN A 18 -4.14 -10.92 26.04
CA GLN A 18 -2.72 -11.10 26.41
C GLN A 18 -2.28 -12.56 26.42
N GLU A 19 -3.22 -13.47 26.69
CA GLU A 19 -3.04 -14.91 26.65
C GLU A 19 -2.68 -15.45 25.25
N LEU A 20 -2.87 -14.65 24.19
CA LEU A 20 -2.52 -15.05 22.81
C LEU A 20 -1.06 -14.80 22.45
N ARG A 21 -0.27 -14.19 23.34
CA ARG A 21 1.15 -13.92 23.09
C ARG A 21 1.91 -15.23 22.90
N GLY A 22 2.71 -15.32 21.83
CA GLY A 22 3.48 -16.50 21.47
C GLY A 22 2.68 -17.62 20.81
N LEU A 23 1.34 -17.53 20.71
CA LEU A 23 0.53 -18.55 20.02
C LEU A 23 0.62 -18.45 18.50
N ALA A 24 0.70 -17.22 17.97
CA ALA A 24 0.89 -16.95 16.55
C ALA A 24 1.66 -15.63 16.35
N PRO A 25 2.49 -15.52 15.30
CA PRO A 25 3.26 -14.31 15.04
C PRO A 25 2.39 -13.05 14.91
N GLU A 26 1.25 -13.11 14.23
CA GLU A 26 0.40 -11.93 14.04
C GLU A 26 -0.28 -11.43 15.32
N PHE A 27 -0.65 -12.33 16.24
CA PHE A 27 -1.16 -11.93 17.55
C PHE A 27 -0.05 -11.32 18.40
N THR A 28 1.15 -11.89 18.35
CA THR A 28 2.31 -11.36 19.07
C THR A 28 2.71 -9.99 18.54
N ARG A 29 2.73 -9.77 17.22
CA ARG A 29 2.93 -8.44 16.61
C ARG A 29 1.85 -7.45 17.06
N ALA A 30 0.58 -7.83 17.02
CA ALA A 30 -0.51 -6.96 17.45
C ALA A 30 -0.37 -6.53 18.92
N LEU A 31 -0.02 -7.48 19.80
CA LEU A 31 0.23 -7.23 21.22
C LEU A 31 1.46 -6.34 21.43
N ASN A 32 2.57 -6.62 20.74
CA ASN A 32 3.77 -5.79 20.79
C ASN A 32 3.49 -4.36 20.30
N ALA A 33 2.72 -4.20 19.22
CA ALA A 33 2.30 -2.88 18.75
C ALA A 33 1.48 -2.14 19.83
N ARG A 34 0.52 -2.82 20.46
CA ARG A 34 -0.32 -2.25 21.53
C ARG A 34 0.49 -1.86 22.76
N ASP A 35 1.47 -2.67 23.17
CA ASP A 35 2.37 -2.36 24.27
C ASP A 35 3.14 -1.06 23.97
N ILE A 36 3.74 -0.95 22.79
CA ILE A 36 4.48 0.24 22.35
C ILE A 36 3.58 1.47 22.34
N MET A 37 2.37 1.36 21.79
CA MET A 37 1.37 2.44 21.80
C MET A 37 0.92 2.84 23.21
N SER A 38 1.06 1.94 24.19
CA SER A 38 0.71 2.16 25.59
C SER A 38 1.92 2.54 26.46
N GLY A 39 3.08 2.83 25.86
CA GLY A 39 4.29 3.27 26.57
C GLY A 39 5.16 2.14 27.13
N ILE A 40 4.91 0.90 26.73
CA ILE A 40 5.60 -0.30 27.21
C ILE A 40 6.52 -0.82 26.10
N ILE A 41 7.80 -1.07 26.40
CA ILE A 41 8.72 -1.71 25.46
C ILE A 41 8.58 -3.23 25.60
N PRO A 42 8.03 -3.94 24.60
CA PRO A 42 7.84 -5.38 24.68
C PRO A 42 9.17 -6.13 24.53
N THR A 43 9.18 -7.40 24.94
CA THR A 43 10.25 -8.33 24.56
C THR A 43 9.94 -8.90 23.18
N ILE A 44 10.82 -8.67 22.21
CA ILE A 44 10.72 -9.18 20.84
C ILE A 44 11.77 -10.28 20.70
N SER A 45 11.30 -11.53 20.57
CA SER A 45 12.17 -12.70 20.59
C SER A 45 12.66 -13.10 19.20
N SER A 46 11.94 -12.67 18.16
CA SER A 46 12.28 -12.97 16.77
C SER A 46 11.85 -11.85 15.82
N PRO A 47 12.44 -11.74 14.61
CA PRO A 47 12.03 -10.75 13.62
C PRO A 47 10.56 -10.85 13.21
N GLU A 48 9.95 -12.04 13.29
CA GLU A 48 8.53 -12.24 12.96
C GLU A 48 7.58 -11.57 13.96
N GLU A 49 8.07 -11.22 15.16
CA GLU A 49 7.30 -10.55 16.21
C GLU A 49 7.40 -9.02 16.15
N ILE A 50 8.19 -8.47 15.23
CA ILE A 50 8.34 -7.02 15.06
C ILE A 50 7.04 -6.44 14.47
N PRO A 51 6.34 -5.54 15.19
CA PRO A 51 5.16 -4.89 14.64
C PRO A 51 5.53 -3.82 13.61
N TYR A 52 4.86 -3.83 12.45
CA TYR A 52 5.11 -2.88 11.38
C TYR A 52 4.47 -1.50 11.60
N CYS A 53 3.22 -1.46 12.09
CA CYS A 53 2.52 -0.20 12.39
C CYS A 53 2.35 -0.05 13.90
N ILE A 54 3.14 0.86 14.49
CA ILE A 54 3.20 1.11 15.95
C ILE A 54 2.56 2.44 16.37
N TRP A 55 1.88 3.13 15.45
CA TRP A 55 1.39 4.51 15.64
C TRP A 55 -0.11 4.66 15.40
N HIS A 56 -0.86 3.56 15.34
CA HIS A 56 -2.30 3.55 15.10
C HIS A 56 -2.98 2.41 15.89
N PRO A 57 -4.08 2.66 16.63
CA PRO A 57 -4.85 3.91 16.68
C PRO A 57 -4.24 4.99 17.58
N ASP A 58 -3.34 4.61 18.49
CA ASP A 58 -2.71 5.54 19.42
C ASP A 58 -1.25 5.80 19.02
N ILE A 59 -0.78 7.02 19.21
CA ILE A 59 0.58 7.43 18.86
C ILE A 59 1.47 7.31 20.10
N PRO A 60 2.56 6.51 20.08
CA PRO A 60 3.50 6.42 21.20
C PRO A 60 4.18 7.77 21.48
N ASP A 61 4.45 8.08 22.75
CA ASP A 61 5.14 9.31 23.11
C ASP A 61 6.64 9.30 22.73
N THR A 62 7.26 10.49 22.75
CA THR A 62 8.68 10.63 22.38
C THR A 62 9.64 9.85 23.29
N LYS A 63 9.29 9.59 24.55
CA LYS A 63 10.13 8.83 25.48
C LYS A 63 10.12 7.35 25.11
N THR A 64 8.95 6.84 24.76
CA THR A 64 8.71 5.46 24.33
C THR A 64 9.42 5.18 23.03
N LEU A 65 9.26 6.05 22.02
CA LEU A 65 9.96 5.92 20.74
C LEU A 65 11.49 5.95 20.90
N ARG A 66 12.02 6.83 21.76
CA ARG A 66 13.45 6.87 22.07
C ARG A 66 13.93 5.60 22.77
N ALA A 67 13.18 5.09 23.74
CA ALA A 67 13.50 3.85 24.43
C ALA A 67 13.42 2.65 23.47
N LEU A 68 12.46 2.65 22.55
CA LEU A 68 12.27 1.62 21.54
C LEU A 68 13.50 1.51 20.64
N VAL A 69 13.92 2.61 20.01
CA VAL A 69 15.10 2.58 19.11
C VAL A 69 16.39 2.28 19.86
N LYS A 70 16.51 2.73 21.12
CA LYS A 70 17.65 2.37 21.96
C LYS A 70 17.73 0.86 22.22
N HIS A 71 16.59 0.18 22.37
CA HIS A 71 16.53 -1.25 22.66
C HIS A 71 16.56 -2.11 21.38
N TYR A 72 15.86 -1.66 20.34
CA TYR A 72 15.73 -2.30 19.02
C TYR A 72 16.08 -1.30 17.91
N PRO A 73 17.38 -1.11 17.59
CA PRO A 73 17.82 -0.17 16.56
C PRO A 73 17.20 -0.43 15.17
N GLU A 74 16.82 -1.67 14.86
CA GLU A 74 16.12 -2.07 13.64
C GLU A 74 14.72 -1.44 13.50
N MET A 75 14.13 -0.97 14.60
CA MET A 75 12.84 -0.28 14.59
C MET A 75 12.96 1.23 14.33
N LEU A 76 14.15 1.73 13.95
CA LEU A 76 14.40 3.15 13.66
C LEU A 76 13.34 3.78 12.74
N TYR A 77 13.04 3.15 11.60
CA TYR A 77 12.09 3.71 10.62
C TYR A 77 10.63 3.64 11.09
N HIS A 78 10.30 2.70 11.97
CA HIS A 78 8.98 2.64 12.61
C HIS A 78 8.78 3.83 13.55
N ALA A 79 9.79 4.13 14.37
CA ALA A 79 9.78 5.30 15.25
C ALA A 79 9.84 6.61 14.46
N ALA A 80 10.63 6.67 13.40
CA ALA A 80 10.74 7.86 12.56
C ALA A 80 9.42 8.16 11.81
N ARG A 81 8.70 7.13 11.35
CA ARG A 81 7.35 7.31 10.78
C ARG A 81 6.33 7.74 11.83
N ALA A 82 6.39 7.19 13.05
CA ALA A 82 5.58 7.68 14.16
C ALA A 82 5.87 9.17 14.46
N CYS A 83 7.12 9.63 14.37
CA CYS A 83 7.46 11.05 14.48
C CYS A 83 6.82 11.89 13.36
N ALA A 84 6.76 11.40 12.12
CA ALA A 84 6.10 12.08 11.01
C ALA A 84 4.60 12.25 11.26
N VAL A 85 3.92 11.20 11.74
CA VAL A 85 2.50 11.24 12.12
C VAL A 85 2.27 12.27 13.23
N ALA A 86 3.11 12.25 14.27
CA ALA A 86 2.92 13.03 15.49
C ALA A 86 3.48 14.46 15.42
N GLY A 87 4.28 14.78 14.40
CA GLY A 87 5.04 16.02 14.31
C GLY A 87 6.19 16.13 15.32
N TYR A 88 6.80 15.02 15.73
CA TYR A 88 7.92 15.02 16.69
C TYR A 88 9.26 15.36 16.04
N ILE A 89 9.39 16.58 15.51
CA ILE A 89 10.57 17.05 14.75
C ILE A 89 11.88 16.90 15.52
N GLU A 90 11.91 17.23 16.81
CA GLU A 90 13.16 17.16 17.59
C GLU A 90 13.62 15.71 17.80
N LEU A 91 12.68 14.78 18.04
CA LEU A 91 13.01 13.36 18.09
C LEU A 91 13.41 12.83 16.71
N TYR A 92 12.73 13.25 15.64
CA TYR A 92 13.09 12.86 14.28
C TYR A 92 14.56 13.22 13.95
N LYS A 93 14.99 14.43 14.30
CA LYS A 93 16.39 14.87 14.15
C LYS A 93 17.34 14.06 15.02
N GLU A 94 16.96 13.75 16.27
CA GLU A 94 17.75 12.91 17.18
C GLU A 94 17.96 11.50 16.62
N LEU A 95 16.91 10.90 16.06
CA LEU A 95 16.95 9.57 15.44
C LEU A 95 17.79 9.54 14.15
N ASN A 96 17.90 10.68 13.46
CA ASN A 96 18.71 10.89 12.25
C ASN A 96 18.55 9.77 11.19
N PRO A 97 17.32 9.44 10.76
CA PRO A 97 17.12 8.47 9.68
C PRO A 97 17.58 9.03 8.33
N LEU A 98 17.83 8.15 7.35
CA LEU A 98 18.01 8.58 5.97
C LEU A 98 16.72 9.24 5.44
N PRO A 99 16.80 10.14 4.44
CA PRO A 99 15.63 10.78 3.84
C PRO A 99 14.73 9.74 3.17
N GLU A 100 13.72 9.25 3.88
CA GLU A 100 12.89 8.11 3.48
C GLU A 100 11.55 8.58 2.89
N VAL A 101 11.14 7.97 1.77
CA VAL A 101 9.98 8.42 0.98
C VAL A 101 8.64 8.19 1.68
N HIS A 102 8.44 7.07 2.39
CA HIS A 102 7.20 6.80 3.12
C HIS A 102 7.02 7.73 4.32
N ILE A 103 8.10 8.08 5.01
CA ILE A 103 8.10 9.09 6.07
C ILE A 103 7.76 10.47 5.49
N ALA A 104 8.31 10.83 4.33
CA ALA A 104 7.96 12.07 3.66
C ALA A 104 6.48 12.11 3.24
N GLU A 105 5.96 11.02 2.67
CA GLU A 105 4.54 10.91 2.31
C GLU A 105 3.66 11.03 3.57
N GLU A 106 3.98 10.30 4.64
CA GLU A 106 3.26 10.38 5.92
C GLU A 106 3.24 11.80 6.48
N ALA A 107 4.41 12.44 6.54
CA ALA A 107 4.53 13.84 7.00
C ALA A 107 3.71 14.78 6.12
N SER A 108 3.70 14.56 4.80
CA SER A 108 2.96 15.37 3.83
C SER A 108 1.45 15.33 4.04
N PHE A 109 0.91 14.13 4.27
CA PHE A 109 -0.51 13.97 4.58
C PHE A 109 -0.85 14.52 5.96
N ALA A 110 0.00 14.26 6.96
CA ALA A 110 -0.22 14.74 8.31
C ALA A 110 -0.35 16.27 8.33
N PHE A 111 0.59 17.03 7.76
CA PHE A 111 0.51 18.49 7.81
C PHE A 111 -0.63 19.06 6.95
N ALA A 112 -0.94 18.44 5.80
CA ALA A 112 -1.98 18.92 4.91
C ALA A 112 -3.40 18.78 5.51
N GLU A 113 -3.60 17.79 6.39
CA GLU A 113 -4.89 17.53 7.07
C GLU A 113 -5.16 18.41 8.30
N LYS A 114 -4.25 19.31 8.70
CA LYS A 114 -4.47 20.31 9.78
C LYS A 114 -4.95 19.77 11.15
N ARG A 115 -4.65 18.53 11.53
CA ARG A 115 -4.70 18.03 12.94
C ARG A 115 -3.79 18.82 13.92
N ASN A 116 -3.79 18.46 15.19
CA ASN A 116 -3.15 19.28 16.23
C ASN A 116 -1.60 19.29 16.13
N ASN A 117 -0.99 20.49 16.13
CA ASN A 117 0.46 20.76 16.21
C ASN A 117 1.33 20.41 14.98
N HIS A 118 0.89 20.78 13.77
CA HIS A 118 1.51 20.35 12.49
C HIS A 118 2.78 21.02 12.01
N GLU A 119 3.26 22.05 12.69
CA GLU A 119 4.53 22.67 12.31
C GLU A 119 5.67 21.63 12.32
N GLY A 120 5.61 20.64 13.22
CA GLY A 120 6.58 19.56 13.28
C GLY A 120 6.54 18.62 12.07
N ALA A 121 5.36 18.17 11.63
CA ALA A 121 5.22 17.30 10.47
C ALA A 121 5.65 18.01 9.18
N GLN A 122 5.26 19.28 9.03
CA GLN A 122 5.72 20.12 7.92
C GLN A 122 7.24 20.24 7.90
N LYS A 123 7.87 20.53 9.05
CA LYS A 123 9.34 20.60 9.15
C LYS A 123 10.03 19.28 8.83
N ILE A 124 9.45 18.14 9.20
CA ILE A 124 9.97 16.81 8.84
C ILE A 124 9.92 16.63 7.32
N TYR A 125 8.77 16.92 6.70
CA TYR A 125 8.60 16.87 5.25
C TYR A 125 9.62 17.76 4.53
N GLU A 126 9.73 19.03 4.93
CA GLU A 126 10.68 19.98 4.35
C GLU A 126 12.14 19.51 4.53
N LEU A 127 12.48 18.95 5.68
CA LEU A 127 13.83 18.42 5.94
C LEU A 127 14.17 17.28 4.96
N ILE A 128 13.24 16.33 4.75
CA ILE A 128 13.45 15.21 3.82
C ILE A 128 13.49 15.70 2.38
N MET A 129 12.54 16.57 2.00
CA MET A 129 12.42 17.06 0.62
C MET A 129 13.53 18.02 0.21
N SER A 130 14.21 18.65 1.16
CA SER A 130 15.42 19.44 0.89
C SER A 130 16.62 18.57 0.46
N GLN A 131 16.57 17.26 0.70
CA GLN A 131 17.64 16.34 0.31
C GLN A 131 17.57 16.03 -1.20
N GLN A 132 18.74 15.98 -1.84
CA GLN A 132 18.84 15.69 -3.27
C GLN A 132 18.46 14.24 -3.61
N ILE A 133 18.74 13.33 -2.69
CA ILE A 133 18.50 11.89 -2.80
C ILE A 133 17.57 11.48 -1.67
N LYS A 134 16.56 10.67 -2.00
CA LYS A 134 15.64 10.04 -1.07
C LYS A 134 15.68 8.54 -1.27
N PHE A 135 15.30 7.79 -0.24
CA PHE A 135 15.39 6.35 -0.21
C PHE A 135 14.02 5.71 0.03
N GLU A 136 13.77 4.60 -0.65
CA GLU A 136 12.76 3.61 -0.27
C GLU A 136 13.45 2.60 0.66
N ILE A 137 13.02 2.60 1.91
CA ILE A 137 13.52 1.70 2.96
C ILE A 137 12.34 0.93 3.55
N MET A 138 11.20 1.59 3.73
CA MET A 138 9.95 0.94 4.10
C MET A 138 9.23 0.41 2.85
N ASN A 139 8.38 -0.59 3.03
CA ASN A 139 7.46 -1.06 1.99
C ASN A 139 6.14 -1.51 2.63
N ASP A 140 5.10 -0.72 2.43
CA ASP A 140 3.79 -0.93 3.07
C ASP A 140 2.98 -2.09 2.46
N TYR A 141 3.32 -2.51 1.23
CA TYR A 141 2.64 -3.63 0.57
C TYR A 141 2.97 -4.96 1.25
N ASN A 142 4.21 -5.13 1.70
CA ASN A 142 4.69 -6.37 2.31
C ASN A 142 5.07 -6.23 3.79
N ARG A 143 4.95 -5.03 4.38
CA ARG A 143 5.31 -4.72 5.76
C ARG A 143 6.77 -5.01 6.07
N SER A 144 7.68 -4.52 5.21
CA SER A 144 9.12 -4.71 5.37
C SER A 144 9.89 -3.40 5.55
N VAL A 145 11.04 -3.49 6.22
CA VAL A 145 12.00 -2.39 6.39
C VAL A 145 13.39 -2.93 6.05
N ASP A 146 14.00 -2.44 4.98
CA ASP A 146 15.32 -2.89 4.49
C ASP A 146 16.39 -1.82 4.73
N ILE A 147 16.87 -1.74 5.97
CA ILE A 147 17.90 -0.77 6.38
C ILE A 147 19.24 -1.05 5.70
N GLY A 148 19.52 -2.33 5.38
CA GLY A 148 20.80 -2.77 4.83
C GLY A 148 21.00 -2.43 3.36
N ASN A 149 19.91 -2.21 2.61
CA ASN A 149 19.96 -1.97 1.18
C ASN A 149 18.99 -0.84 0.75
N PRO A 150 19.24 0.42 1.18
CA PRO A 150 18.39 1.55 0.85
C PRO A 150 18.41 1.82 -0.65
N ARG A 151 17.23 1.90 -1.28
CA ARG A 151 17.10 2.13 -2.73
C ARG A 151 16.75 3.57 -3.02
N ILE A 152 17.40 4.19 -4.00
CA ILE A 152 17.03 5.55 -4.41
C ILE A 152 15.61 5.54 -4.97
N SER A 153 14.76 6.43 -4.44
CA SER A 153 13.36 6.54 -4.85
C SER A 153 12.84 7.98 -4.81
N CYS A 154 11.56 8.17 -5.12
CA CYS A 154 10.81 9.43 -5.09
C CYS A 154 9.43 9.19 -4.48
N LEU A 155 8.75 10.26 -4.07
CA LEU A 155 7.37 10.15 -3.60
C LEU A 155 6.48 9.66 -4.76
N ASN A 156 5.72 8.60 -4.52
CA ASN A 156 4.93 7.92 -5.54
C ASN A 156 3.55 7.46 -5.05
N GLY A 157 3.12 7.85 -3.84
CA GLY A 157 1.81 7.48 -3.29
C GLY A 157 1.71 5.99 -2.94
N ASP A 158 2.82 5.41 -2.49
CA ASP A 158 2.97 4.00 -2.12
C ASP A 158 2.94 3.79 -0.59
N THR A 159 2.49 4.80 0.15
CA THR A 159 2.38 4.81 1.61
C THR A 159 0.94 4.69 2.11
N ALA A 160 0.73 3.82 3.10
CA ALA A 160 -0.46 3.72 3.92
C ALA A 160 -0.46 4.80 5.02
N THR A 161 -0.79 6.04 4.66
CA THR A 161 -0.77 7.15 5.62
C THR A 161 -1.77 6.93 6.75
N TYR A 162 -1.56 7.57 7.90
CA TYR A 162 -2.44 7.43 9.08
C TYR A 162 -3.90 7.67 8.71
N SER A 163 -4.19 8.68 7.90
CA SER A 163 -5.57 8.98 7.46
C SER A 163 -6.17 7.87 6.63
N SER A 164 -5.36 7.19 5.82
CA SER A 164 -5.81 6.03 5.06
C SER A 164 -6.25 4.85 5.95
N LEU A 165 -5.81 4.82 7.22
CA LEU A 165 -6.18 3.82 8.24
C LEU A 165 -7.45 4.17 9.02
N GLN A 166 -7.97 5.41 8.88
CA GLN A 166 -9.14 5.87 9.63
C GLN A 166 -10.47 5.37 9.10
N GLY A 167 -10.51 4.80 7.89
CA GLY A 167 -11.74 4.18 7.37
C GLY A 167 -11.85 2.72 7.78
N GLY A 168 -13.04 2.17 7.69
CA GLY A 168 -13.37 0.85 8.21
C GLY A 168 -14.42 0.15 7.36
N ARG A 169 -14.42 -1.18 7.45
CA ARG A 169 -15.28 -2.05 6.65
C ARG A 169 -16.10 -2.91 7.57
N GLU A 170 -17.42 -2.82 7.45
CA GLU A 170 -18.31 -3.70 8.19
C GLU A 170 -17.93 -5.17 7.94
N HIS A 171 -17.94 -5.95 9.01
CA HIS A 171 -17.69 -7.38 8.96
C HIS A 171 -18.75 -8.05 8.06
N VAL A 172 -18.33 -8.54 6.89
CA VAL A 172 -19.23 -9.26 5.98
C VAL A 172 -19.53 -10.65 6.55
N ASP A 173 -20.81 -10.99 6.71
CA ASP A 173 -21.25 -12.33 7.13
C ASP A 173 -20.81 -13.43 6.13
N LEU A 174 -20.52 -14.63 6.64
CA LEU A 174 -20.10 -15.81 5.88
C LEU A 174 -21.10 -16.19 4.77
N VAL A 175 -22.40 -15.93 4.97
CA VAL A 175 -23.45 -16.17 3.98
C VAL A 175 -23.33 -15.20 2.79
N SER A 176 -23.00 -13.93 3.07
CA SER A 176 -22.74 -12.91 2.05
C SER A 176 -21.45 -13.19 1.29
N ILE A 177 -20.41 -13.70 1.98
CA ILE A 177 -19.18 -14.20 1.35
C ILE A 177 -19.47 -15.37 0.40
N GLY A 178 -20.37 -16.29 0.76
CA GLY A 178 -20.80 -17.39 -0.09
C GLY A 178 -21.52 -16.95 -1.37
N HIS A 179 -22.42 -15.95 -1.27
CA HIS A 179 -23.06 -15.34 -2.45
C HIS A 179 -22.09 -14.56 -3.32
N LEU A 180 -21.14 -13.85 -2.71
CA LEU A 180 -20.08 -13.12 -3.41
C LEU A 180 -19.03 -14.05 -4.05
N MET A 181 -18.78 -15.25 -3.50
CA MET A 181 -17.95 -16.28 -4.15
C MET A 181 -18.62 -16.89 -5.39
N GLY A 182 -19.95 -16.76 -5.55
CA GLY A 182 -20.67 -17.08 -6.78
C GLY A 182 -20.55 -15.99 -7.86
N ALA A 183 -20.25 -14.75 -7.46
CA ALA A 183 -19.77 -13.72 -8.36
C ALA A 183 -18.26 -13.91 -8.57
N ARG A 184 -17.77 -13.63 -9.79
CA ARG A 184 -16.33 -13.56 -10.09
C ARG A 184 -15.69 -12.29 -9.47
N TYR A 185 -16.09 -11.98 -8.24
CA TYR A 185 -15.87 -10.73 -7.52
C TYR A 185 -15.52 -11.13 -6.08
N ASN A 186 -14.25 -11.13 -5.75
CA ASN A 186 -13.82 -11.40 -4.38
C ASN A 186 -14.22 -10.17 -3.53
N PRO A 187 -15.11 -10.28 -2.53
CA PRO A 187 -15.47 -9.17 -1.65
C PRO A 187 -14.30 -8.72 -0.78
N PHE A 188 -13.30 -9.60 -0.64
CA PHE A 188 -11.99 -9.32 -0.05
C PHE A 188 -10.97 -8.86 -1.10
N LYS A 189 -11.34 -8.47 -2.33
CA LYS A 189 -10.40 -7.96 -3.34
C LYS A 189 -10.03 -6.49 -3.13
N TYR A 190 -10.58 -5.87 -2.09
CA TYR A 190 -10.19 -4.54 -1.68
C TYR A 190 -9.73 -4.52 -0.23
N PRO A 191 -8.74 -5.29 0.28
CA PRO A 191 -7.85 -4.58 1.17
C PRO A 191 -7.42 -3.37 0.33
N LYS A 192 -7.67 -2.16 0.82
CA LYS A 192 -6.81 -1.05 0.42
C LYS A 192 -5.40 -1.63 0.34
N HIS A 193 -4.66 -1.33 -0.70
CA HIS A 193 -3.48 -2.10 -1.10
C HIS A 193 -2.43 -2.37 0.01
N PHE A 194 -2.59 -1.73 1.16
CA PHE A 194 -1.88 -1.88 2.41
C PHE A 194 -2.72 -2.54 3.51
N ASN A 195 -2.16 -3.54 4.19
CA ASN A 195 -2.69 -4.09 5.44
C ASN A 195 -1.64 -3.96 6.54
N ILE A 196 -1.15 -2.74 6.76
CA ILE A 196 -0.08 -2.44 7.71
C ILE A 196 -0.54 -2.63 9.17
N THR A 197 -1.84 -2.62 9.41
CA THR A 197 -2.45 -2.87 10.70
C THR A 197 -2.71 -4.35 11.00
N GLU A 198 -2.67 -5.19 9.96
CA GLU A 198 -2.94 -6.64 9.98
C GLU A 198 -4.38 -7.05 10.34
N ASP A 199 -5.28 -6.09 10.56
CA ASP A 199 -6.69 -6.31 10.83
C ASP A 199 -7.60 -6.18 9.58
N ALA A 200 -7.00 -5.96 8.40
CA ALA A 200 -7.70 -5.75 7.14
C ALA A 200 -8.71 -4.58 7.18
N SER A 201 -8.53 -3.62 8.11
CA SER A 201 -9.45 -2.50 8.34
C SER A 201 -10.89 -2.95 8.59
N ILE A 202 -11.07 -4.13 9.20
CA ILE A 202 -12.40 -4.59 9.62
C ILE A 202 -12.98 -3.65 10.68
N ASP A 203 -14.30 -3.47 10.71
CA ASP A 203 -14.98 -2.67 11.71
C ASP A 203 -16.43 -3.13 11.94
N ASP A 204 -17.11 -2.49 12.89
CA ASP A 204 -18.54 -2.70 13.16
C ASP A 204 -19.46 -2.11 12.08
N HIS A 205 -19.01 -1.06 11.38
CA HIS A 205 -19.73 -0.38 10.31
C HIS A 205 -18.81 0.03 9.15
N GLU A 206 -19.36 0.22 7.96
CA GLU A 206 -18.62 0.85 6.86
C GLU A 206 -18.51 2.35 7.10
N HIS A 207 -17.30 2.89 6.94
CA HIS A 207 -17.09 4.33 6.89
C HIS A 207 -16.04 4.68 5.86
N ASP A 208 -16.34 5.74 5.11
CA ASP A 208 -15.50 6.21 4.03
C ASP A 208 -14.15 6.69 4.56
N PHE A 209 -13.14 6.45 3.74
CA PHE A 209 -11.81 6.95 4.03
C PHE A 209 -11.73 8.43 3.68
N PRO A 210 -10.95 9.22 4.44
CA PRO A 210 -10.72 10.62 4.11
C PRO A 210 -10.24 10.79 2.66
N ASP A 211 -10.74 11.82 2.00
CA ASP A 211 -10.20 12.25 0.71
C ASP A 211 -8.73 12.63 0.86
N ALA A 212 -7.96 12.40 -0.21
CA ALA A 212 -6.58 12.84 -0.24
C ALA A 212 -6.50 14.38 -0.16
N PRO A 213 -5.47 14.96 0.50
CA PRO A 213 -5.38 16.40 0.69
C PRO A 213 -5.31 17.20 -0.61
N GLU A 214 -4.71 16.63 -1.66
CA GLU A 214 -4.62 17.25 -2.96
C GLU A 214 -5.43 16.50 -4.03
N SER A 215 -5.82 17.24 -5.07
CA SER A 215 -6.53 16.66 -6.20
C SER A 215 -5.56 16.13 -7.26
N TYR A 216 -5.87 14.94 -7.79
CA TYR A 216 -5.14 14.37 -8.93
C TYR A 216 -5.52 15.00 -10.28
N PHE A 217 -6.54 15.87 -10.35
CA PHE A 217 -7.11 16.34 -11.64
C PHE A 217 -6.09 17.00 -12.55
N THR A 218 -5.22 17.86 -12.02
CA THR A 218 -4.17 18.53 -12.81
C THR A 218 -3.20 17.52 -13.45
N LEU A 219 -2.94 16.40 -12.76
CA LEU A 219 -2.03 15.36 -13.23
C LEU A 219 -2.65 14.45 -14.30
N LEU A 220 -3.93 14.64 -14.65
CA LEU A 220 -4.55 13.93 -15.78
C LEU A 220 -4.01 14.43 -17.12
N HIS A 221 -3.59 15.70 -17.21
CA HIS A 221 -3.10 16.31 -18.44
C HIS A 221 -1.68 16.87 -18.35
N GLU A 222 -1.15 17.11 -17.15
CA GLU A 222 0.25 17.53 -16.96
C GLU A 222 1.24 16.34 -16.92
N PRO A 223 2.55 16.59 -17.11
CA PRO A 223 3.59 15.62 -16.77
C PRO A 223 3.55 15.26 -15.29
N LEU A 224 3.85 14.00 -14.95
CA LEU A 224 3.95 13.58 -13.55
C LEU A 224 5.20 14.22 -12.91
N PRO A 225 5.08 15.00 -11.81
CA PRO A 225 6.24 15.54 -11.11
C PRO A 225 7.11 14.40 -10.58
N ARG A 226 8.40 14.63 -10.33
CA ARG A 226 9.29 13.57 -9.79
C ARG A 226 8.77 13.02 -8.46
N ASP A 227 8.44 13.91 -7.54
CA ASP A 227 7.83 13.58 -6.26
C ASP A 227 6.34 13.89 -6.36
N LEU A 228 5.47 12.87 -6.22
CA LEU A 228 4.03 13.08 -6.28
C LEU A 228 3.53 13.88 -5.07
N PRO A 229 2.56 14.80 -5.25
CA PRO A 229 1.87 15.43 -4.14
C PRO A 229 1.05 14.41 -3.32
N PRO A 230 0.55 14.78 -2.12
CA PRO A 230 -0.31 13.94 -1.29
C PRO A 230 -1.70 13.73 -1.93
N ILE A 231 -1.74 12.89 -2.97
CA ILE A 231 -2.93 12.54 -3.75
C ILE A 231 -3.25 11.05 -3.65
N ASN A 232 -4.49 10.68 -3.96
CA ASN A 232 -4.79 9.28 -4.30
C ASN A 232 -4.51 9.05 -5.80
N LYS A 233 -3.48 8.24 -6.10
CA LYS A 233 -3.04 7.97 -7.48
C LYS A 233 -3.85 6.90 -8.23
N ASP A 234 -4.83 6.24 -7.62
CA ASP A 234 -5.51 5.09 -8.25
C ASP A 234 -6.21 5.46 -9.56
N LYS A 235 -6.79 6.66 -9.64
CA LYS A 235 -7.39 7.18 -10.88
C LYS A 235 -6.35 7.49 -11.96
N LEU A 236 -5.13 7.88 -11.58
CA LEU A 236 -4.03 8.06 -12.53
C LEU A 236 -3.55 6.72 -13.09
N ILE A 237 -3.51 5.66 -12.28
CA ILE A 237 -3.20 4.29 -12.74
C ILE A 237 -4.24 3.85 -13.78
N ALA A 238 -5.53 3.98 -13.44
CA ALA A 238 -6.62 3.59 -14.33
C ALA A 238 -6.61 4.39 -15.64
N LEU A 239 -6.35 5.70 -15.59
CA LEU A 239 -6.25 6.54 -16.78
C LEU A 239 -5.05 6.13 -17.65
N ALA A 240 -3.86 5.94 -17.05
CA ALA A 240 -2.67 5.54 -17.80
C ALA A 240 -2.89 4.20 -18.51
N ALA A 241 -3.51 3.23 -17.83
CA ALA A 241 -3.90 1.95 -18.44
C ALA A 241 -4.91 2.13 -19.58
N TRP A 242 -5.94 2.96 -19.37
CA TRP A 242 -7.00 3.23 -20.35
C TRP A 242 -6.45 3.90 -21.63
N MET A 243 -5.49 4.80 -21.49
CA MET A 243 -4.82 5.47 -22.62
C MET A 243 -3.77 4.57 -23.30
N GLY A 244 -3.30 3.53 -22.61
CA GLY A 244 -2.14 2.74 -23.04
C GLY A 244 -0.82 3.50 -22.91
N ASP A 245 -0.69 4.38 -21.90
CA ASP A 245 0.51 5.14 -21.61
C ASP A 245 1.48 4.28 -20.78
N ILE A 246 2.50 3.72 -21.46
CA ILE A 246 3.45 2.78 -20.87
C ILE A 246 4.24 3.43 -19.75
N ASP A 247 4.75 4.65 -19.94
CA ASP A 247 5.66 5.30 -18.99
C ASP A 247 4.92 5.73 -17.72
N ARG A 248 3.74 6.35 -17.86
CA ARG A 248 2.91 6.71 -16.70
C ARG A 248 2.45 5.47 -15.95
N TYR A 249 1.98 4.44 -16.67
CA TYR A 249 1.49 3.24 -16.02
C TYR A 249 2.60 2.48 -15.31
N ALA A 250 3.76 2.28 -15.95
CA ALA A 250 4.89 1.57 -15.37
C ALA A 250 5.39 2.24 -14.08
N ARG A 251 5.34 3.58 -14.01
CA ARG A 251 5.69 4.34 -12.81
C ARG A 251 4.65 4.23 -11.69
N LEU A 252 3.37 4.31 -12.04
CA LEU A 252 2.29 4.47 -11.05
C LEU A 252 1.74 3.13 -10.52
N ARG A 253 1.78 2.06 -11.33
CA ARG A 253 1.15 0.78 -11.04
C ARG A 253 1.58 0.19 -9.68
N ARG A 254 0.62 -0.40 -8.97
CA ARG A 254 0.86 -1.07 -7.68
C ARG A 254 1.12 -2.58 -7.88
N PRO A 255 1.69 -3.27 -6.87
CA PRO A 255 1.84 -4.73 -6.89
C PRO A 255 0.53 -5.51 -6.99
N GLN A 256 -0.59 -4.91 -6.62
CA GLN A 256 -1.94 -5.45 -6.79
C GLN A 256 -2.77 -4.49 -7.64
N MET A 257 -3.60 -5.02 -8.53
CA MET A 257 -4.42 -4.17 -9.40
C MET A 257 -5.46 -3.35 -8.61
N VAL A 258 -5.61 -2.07 -8.97
CA VAL A 258 -6.67 -1.20 -8.47
C VAL A 258 -8.04 -1.58 -9.08
N GLU A 259 -9.11 -0.99 -8.53
CA GLU A 259 -10.45 -1.16 -9.10
C GLU A 259 -10.49 -0.81 -10.59
N SER A 260 -11.18 -1.65 -11.38
CA SER A 260 -11.35 -1.47 -12.83
C SER A 260 -10.06 -1.47 -13.66
N GLU A 261 -8.89 -1.69 -13.05
CA GLU A 261 -7.61 -1.63 -13.76
C GLU A 261 -7.54 -2.63 -14.92
N LEU A 262 -8.01 -3.86 -14.71
CA LEU A 262 -8.07 -4.89 -15.76
C LEU A 262 -8.86 -4.41 -16.99
N LEU A 263 -10.03 -3.79 -16.78
CA LEU A 263 -10.87 -3.30 -17.86
C LEU A 263 -10.17 -2.17 -18.62
N CYS A 264 -9.50 -1.26 -17.90
CA CYS A 264 -8.69 -0.21 -18.50
C CYS A 264 -7.50 -0.78 -19.28
N ILE A 265 -6.80 -1.79 -18.76
CA ILE A 265 -5.70 -2.48 -19.44
C ILE A 265 -6.18 -3.07 -20.77
N ILE A 266 -7.28 -3.84 -20.73
CA ILE A 266 -7.86 -4.48 -21.92
C ILE A 266 -8.24 -3.42 -22.94
N ARG A 267 -8.93 -2.35 -22.52
CA ARG A 267 -9.26 -1.23 -23.40
C ARG A 267 -7.99 -0.62 -24.00
N GLY A 268 -6.96 -0.34 -23.21
CA GLY A 268 -5.67 0.14 -23.72
C GLY A 268 -5.07 -0.79 -24.79
N VAL A 269 -5.18 -2.11 -24.60
CA VAL A 269 -4.71 -3.14 -25.56
C VAL A 269 -5.43 -3.02 -26.90
N TYR A 270 -6.75 -2.82 -26.91
CA TYR A 270 -7.51 -2.65 -28.15
C TYR A 270 -7.11 -1.39 -28.94
N HIS A 271 -6.70 -0.33 -28.23
CA HIS A 271 -6.49 1.01 -28.79
C HIS A 271 -5.02 1.37 -29.04
N ASN A 272 -4.05 0.63 -28.48
CA ASN A 272 -2.62 0.96 -28.61
C ASN A 272 -1.76 -0.30 -28.83
N SER A 273 -1.16 -0.42 -30.02
CA SER A 273 -0.35 -1.58 -30.42
C SER A 273 0.94 -1.73 -29.61
N PHE A 274 1.59 -0.63 -29.20
CA PHE A 274 2.79 -0.69 -28.37
C PHE A 274 2.47 -1.15 -26.94
N TRP A 275 1.34 -0.68 -26.40
CA TRP A 275 0.83 -1.15 -25.12
C TRP A 275 0.47 -2.64 -25.16
N ALA A 276 -0.20 -3.12 -26.21
CA ALA A 276 -0.46 -4.54 -26.41
C ALA A 276 0.84 -5.37 -26.47
N LYS A 277 1.86 -4.85 -27.18
CA LYS A 277 3.18 -5.49 -27.22
C LYS A 277 3.86 -5.50 -25.85
N TRP A 278 3.77 -4.43 -25.08
CA TRP A 278 4.31 -4.36 -23.72
C TRP A 278 3.63 -5.39 -22.80
N TRP A 279 2.29 -5.46 -22.82
CA TRP A 279 1.52 -6.44 -22.06
C TRP A 279 1.77 -7.89 -22.47
N SER A 280 2.10 -8.17 -23.74
CA SER A 280 2.47 -9.52 -24.17
C SER A 280 3.71 -10.09 -23.46
N LYS A 281 4.56 -9.21 -22.90
CA LYS A 281 5.68 -9.60 -22.03
C LYS A 281 5.27 -9.57 -20.57
N LYS A 282 4.62 -8.48 -20.15
CA LYS A 282 4.25 -8.25 -18.75
C LYS A 282 3.22 -9.23 -18.20
N VAL A 283 2.36 -9.81 -19.02
CA VAL A 283 1.39 -10.82 -18.56
C VAL A 283 2.08 -12.04 -17.94
N ILE A 284 3.24 -12.43 -18.45
CA ILE A 284 4.02 -13.56 -17.92
C ILE A 284 4.67 -13.19 -16.59
N GLU A 285 5.34 -12.03 -16.55
CA GLU A 285 6.00 -11.48 -15.35
C GLU A 285 4.99 -11.28 -14.22
N ASP A 286 3.88 -10.57 -14.49
CA ASP A 286 2.84 -10.26 -13.52
C ASP A 286 2.14 -11.52 -13.00
N HIS A 287 2.00 -12.58 -13.83
CA HIS A 287 1.43 -13.85 -13.38
C HIS A 287 2.41 -14.60 -12.46
N ALA A 288 3.71 -14.59 -12.79
CA ALA A 288 4.75 -15.17 -11.93
C ALA A 288 4.82 -14.47 -10.57
N ASP A 289 4.66 -13.14 -10.57
CA ASP A 289 4.64 -12.31 -9.36
C ASP A 289 3.29 -12.34 -8.62
N SER A 290 2.33 -13.17 -9.06
CA SER A 290 0.99 -13.29 -8.46
C SER A 290 0.20 -11.97 -8.41
N ARG A 291 0.55 -11.00 -9.27
CA ARG A 291 -0.17 -9.74 -9.41
C ARG A 291 -1.47 -9.92 -10.18
N ILE A 292 -1.47 -10.80 -11.16
CA ILE A 292 -2.65 -11.18 -11.93
C ILE A 292 -2.88 -12.70 -11.82
N ASN A 293 -4.15 -13.09 -11.77
CA ASN A 293 -4.54 -14.50 -11.73
C ASN A 293 -4.75 -15.08 -13.14
N SER A 294 -4.93 -16.40 -13.23
CA SER A 294 -5.08 -17.08 -14.52
C SER A 294 -6.31 -16.64 -15.33
N PHE A 295 -7.36 -16.11 -14.70
CA PHE A 295 -8.49 -15.54 -15.42
C PHE A 295 -8.09 -14.20 -16.07
N GLU A 296 -7.42 -13.32 -15.33
CA GLU A 296 -6.93 -12.04 -15.82
C GLU A 296 -5.92 -12.20 -16.95
N VAL A 297 -5.00 -13.15 -16.83
CA VAL A 297 -4.07 -13.56 -17.91
C VAL A 297 -4.84 -13.84 -19.19
N LYS A 298 -5.85 -14.73 -19.14
CA LYS A 298 -6.65 -15.08 -20.31
C LYS A 298 -7.37 -13.88 -20.91
N GLN A 299 -7.92 -12.98 -20.10
CA GLN A 299 -8.59 -11.79 -20.62
C GLN A 299 -7.62 -10.86 -21.36
N ILE A 300 -6.42 -10.65 -20.81
CA ILE A 300 -5.39 -9.81 -21.44
C ILE A 300 -4.89 -10.46 -22.73
N GLU A 301 -4.61 -11.77 -22.71
CA GLU A 301 -4.16 -12.52 -23.90
C GLU A 301 -5.18 -12.49 -25.03
N ARG A 302 -6.47 -12.68 -24.73
CA ARG A 302 -7.55 -12.53 -25.71
C ARG A 302 -7.57 -11.12 -26.32
N GLY A 303 -7.43 -10.09 -25.49
CA GLY A 303 -7.34 -8.71 -25.97
C GLY A 303 -6.15 -8.49 -26.90
N ILE A 304 -4.98 -9.03 -26.55
CA ILE A 304 -3.76 -8.92 -27.37
C ILE A 304 -3.96 -9.63 -28.72
N ASN A 305 -4.50 -10.83 -28.70
CA ASN A 305 -4.82 -11.62 -29.88
C ASN A 305 -5.84 -10.91 -30.80
N ALA A 306 -6.85 -10.27 -30.21
CA ALA A 306 -7.78 -9.42 -30.94
C ALA A 306 -7.07 -8.22 -31.59
N ARG A 307 -6.18 -7.53 -30.87
CA ARG A 307 -5.38 -6.42 -31.40
C ARG A 307 -4.45 -6.85 -32.54
N ARG A 308 -3.91 -8.07 -32.51
CA ARG A 308 -3.14 -8.66 -33.62
C ARG A 308 -4.01 -8.82 -34.86
N ILE A 309 -5.20 -9.40 -34.73
CA ILE A 309 -6.17 -9.51 -35.84
C ILE A 309 -6.55 -8.13 -36.38
N MET A 310 -6.83 -7.14 -35.51
CA MET A 310 -7.10 -5.75 -35.91
C MET A 310 -5.91 -5.05 -36.60
N SER A 311 -4.74 -5.69 -36.63
CA SER A 311 -3.52 -5.23 -37.31
C SER A 311 -3.14 -6.16 -38.47
N ASP A 312 -4.07 -6.99 -38.95
CA ASP A 312 -3.89 -8.01 -39.99
C ASP A 312 -2.81 -9.07 -39.67
N ASP A 313 -2.43 -9.21 -38.39
CA ASP A 313 -1.53 -10.26 -37.91
C ASP A 313 -2.34 -11.46 -37.41
N VAL A 314 -2.45 -12.48 -38.26
CA VAL A 314 -3.04 -13.78 -37.96
C VAL A 314 -2.01 -14.89 -37.80
N THR A 315 -0.71 -14.55 -37.73
CA THR A 315 0.37 -15.55 -37.67
C THR A 315 0.39 -16.34 -36.36
N TRP A 316 -0.29 -15.83 -35.33
CA TRP A 316 -0.37 -16.45 -34.02
C TRP A 316 -1.46 -17.52 -33.89
N VAL A 317 -2.45 -17.56 -34.79
CA VAL A 317 -3.57 -18.50 -34.71
C VAL A 317 -3.28 -19.75 -35.54
N THR A 318 -3.44 -20.92 -34.92
CA THR A 318 -3.27 -22.24 -35.53
C THR A 318 -4.49 -23.10 -35.19
N THR A 319 -4.62 -24.27 -35.82
CA THR A 319 -5.70 -25.22 -35.51
C THR A 319 -5.68 -25.71 -34.06
N ASP A 320 -4.53 -25.63 -33.39
CA ASP A 320 -4.33 -26.09 -32.01
C ASP A 320 -4.46 -24.97 -30.98
N THR A 321 -4.71 -23.72 -31.42
CA THR A 321 -4.88 -22.59 -30.52
C THR A 321 -6.09 -22.80 -29.59
N PRO A 322 -5.91 -22.72 -28.26
CA PRO A 322 -7.00 -22.89 -27.31
C PRO A 322 -8.17 -21.94 -27.57
N LYS A 323 -9.40 -22.48 -27.58
CA LYS A 323 -10.62 -21.70 -27.88
C LYS A 323 -10.84 -20.53 -26.93
N ASP A 324 -10.38 -20.66 -25.70
CA ASP A 324 -10.48 -19.62 -24.67
C ASP A 324 -9.46 -18.48 -24.84
N LEU A 325 -8.52 -18.59 -25.79
CA LEU A 325 -7.60 -17.52 -26.18
C LEU A 325 -8.01 -16.80 -27.48
N LEU A 326 -9.10 -17.26 -28.11
CA LEU A 326 -9.69 -16.57 -29.25
C LEU A 326 -10.46 -15.31 -28.79
N PRO A 327 -10.50 -14.24 -29.61
CA PRO A 327 -11.17 -12.98 -29.27
C PRO A 327 -12.62 -13.14 -28.80
#